data_AF-A0A2V7X1K3-F1
#
_entry.id   AF-A0A2V7X1K3-F1
#
_cell.length_a   1.000
_cell.length_b   1.000
_cell.length_c   1.000
_cell.angle_alpha   90.00
_cell.angle_beta   90.00
_cell.angle_gamma   90.00
#
_symmetry.space_group_name_H-M   'P 1'
#
loop_
_entity.id
_entity.type
_entity.pdbx_description
1 polymer ?
#
loop_
_entity_poly.entity_id
_entity_poly.type
_entity_poly.pdbx_seq_one_letter_code
_entity_poly.pdbx_strand_id
1 'polypeptide(L)'
;PKHGHIDWDRIVQHCQSWESSPYFFYKDEPQQKYLADFAGLYAWVQPGTKGWTPDGSNWGEQYLDEFYKNMRNKHPDKIAVGAAWPGFDDSGAKWGLNRHMQARCGQTFEDTLHLYNRYFDAAHPLPFVMIETWNDYEEGTAIERLNFAKCGQNTPSAAGGD
;
A
#
# COMPACT_ATOMS: atom_id res chain seq x y z
N PRO A 1 -1.21 -18.32 2.71
CA PRO A 1 -1.15 -18.82 1.31
C PRO A 1 0.19 -19.52 1.05
N LYS A 2 0.18 -20.79 0.59
CA LYS A 2 1.42 -21.47 0.18
C LYS A 2 1.98 -20.71 -1.02
N HIS A 3 3.25 -20.31 -0.97
CA HIS A 3 3.94 -19.66 -2.09
C HIS A 3 4.07 -20.66 -3.24
N GLY A 4 3.04 -20.74 -4.09
CA GLY A 4 3.15 -21.47 -5.34
C GLY A 4 4.22 -20.83 -6.20
N HIS A 5 5.07 -21.65 -6.82
CA HIS A 5 5.96 -21.17 -7.87
C HIS A 5 5.12 -20.81 -9.09
N ILE A 6 4.91 -19.51 -9.31
CA ILE A 6 4.27 -19.00 -10.51
C ILE A 6 5.33 -18.94 -11.62
N ASP A 7 5.03 -19.57 -12.75
CA ASP A 7 5.84 -19.48 -13.96
C ASP A 7 5.34 -18.31 -14.82
N TRP A 8 5.94 -17.14 -14.61
CA TRP A 8 5.55 -15.91 -15.30
C TRP A 8 5.82 -15.95 -16.79
N ASP A 9 6.89 -16.61 -17.23
CA ASP A 9 7.22 -16.78 -18.65
C ASP A 9 6.05 -17.42 -19.40
N ARG A 10 5.47 -18.48 -18.80
CA ARG A 10 4.31 -19.18 -19.37
C ARG A 10 3.05 -18.31 -19.39
N ILE A 11 2.82 -17.52 -18.35
CA ILE A 11 1.65 -16.62 -18.28
C ILE A 11 1.76 -15.53 -19.35
N VAL A 12 2.92 -14.87 -19.44
CA VAL A 12 3.17 -13.81 -20.40
C VAL A 12 3.08 -14.35 -21.82
N GLN A 13 3.70 -15.49 -22.12
CA GLN A 13 3.59 -16.12 -23.44
C GLN A 13 2.13 -16.45 -23.82
N HIS A 14 1.33 -16.93 -22.86
CA HIS A 14 -0.07 -17.20 -23.12
C HIS A 14 -0.84 -15.91 -23.43
N CYS A 15 -0.63 -14.85 -22.66
CA CYS A 15 -1.33 -13.57 -22.85
C CYS A 15 -0.88 -12.81 -24.11
N GLN A 16 0.35 -13.03 -24.59
CA GLN A 16 0.83 -12.51 -25.88
C GLN A 16 0.05 -13.06 -27.08
N SER A 17 -0.64 -14.20 -26.93
CA SER A 17 -1.50 -14.76 -27.98
C SER A 17 -2.87 -14.09 -28.11
N TRP A 18 -3.24 -13.23 -27.15
CA TRP A 18 -4.52 -12.53 -27.16
C TRP A 18 -4.49 -11.37 -28.17
N GLU A 19 -5.67 -10.98 -28.68
CA GLU A 19 -5.81 -9.87 -29.63
C GLU A 19 -5.18 -8.56 -29.12
N SER A 20 -5.27 -8.34 -27.80
CA SER A 20 -4.55 -7.28 -27.10
C SER A 20 -3.88 -7.88 -25.87
N SER A 21 -2.55 -7.94 -25.87
CA SER A 21 -1.79 -8.38 -24.71
C SER A 21 -1.96 -7.38 -23.55
N PRO A 22 -2.26 -7.83 -22.32
CA PRO A 22 -2.35 -6.97 -21.16
C PRO A 22 -0.97 -6.46 -20.73
N TYR A 23 -0.96 -5.34 -20.01
CA TYR A 23 0.18 -4.92 -19.21
C TYR A 23 0.17 -5.63 -17.87
N PHE A 24 1.31 -6.21 -17.49
CA PHE A 24 1.48 -6.83 -16.20
C PHE A 24 2.05 -5.84 -15.19
N PHE A 25 1.47 -5.84 -13.99
CA PHE A 25 1.98 -5.13 -12.82
C PHE A 25 2.28 -6.13 -11.71
N TYR A 26 3.43 -5.97 -11.04
CA TYR A 26 3.82 -6.82 -9.92
C TYR A 26 3.81 -6.05 -8.61
N LYS A 27 3.44 -6.71 -7.52
CA LYS A 27 3.54 -6.12 -6.19
C LYS A 27 5.01 -6.01 -5.79
N ASP A 28 5.47 -4.83 -5.38
CA ASP A 28 6.85 -4.58 -4.97
C ASP A 28 7.86 -4.87 -6.09
N GLU A 29 8.70 -5.90 -5.95
CA GLU A 29 9.71 -6.28 -6.93
C GLU A 29 9.65 -7.80 -7.19
N PRO A 30 9.52 -8.25 -8.45
CA PRO A 30 9.56 -9.66 -8.77
C PRO A 30 10.99 -10.21 -8.65
N GLN A 31 11.15 -11.52 -8.84
CA GLN A 31 12.48 -12.08 -9.07
C GLN A 31 13.11 -11.43 -10.30
N GLN A 32 14.40 -11.11 -10.25
CA GLN A 32 15.11 -10.39 -11.31
C GLN A 32 14.88 -10.94 -12.72
N LYS A 33 14.78 -12.27 -12.86
CA LYS A 33 14.53 -12.92 -14.16
C LYS A 33 13.18 -12.57 -14.80
N TYR A 34 12.17 -12.23 -14.00
CA TYR A 34 10.83 -11.87 -14.45
C TYR A 34 10.60 -10.36 -14.51
N LEU A 35 11.56 -9.53 -14.08
CA LEU A 35 11.39 -8.08 -14.05
C LEU A 35 11.07 -7.48 -15.43
N ALA A 36 11.59 -8.09 -16.50
CA ALA A 36 11.32 -7.66 -17.87
C ALA A 36 9.86 -7.88 -18.30
N ASP A 37 9.16 -8.82 -17.68
CA ASP A 37 7.79 -9.20 -18.03
C ASP A 37 6.74 -8.19 -17.54
N PHE A 38 7.11 -7.35 -16.56
CA PHE A 38 6.22 -6.37 -15.94
C PHE A 38 6.47 -4.97 -16.48
N ALA A 39 5.38 -4.30 -16.86
CA ALA A 39 5.38 -2.91 -17.30
C ALA A 39 5.51 -1.94 -16.12
N GLY A 40 5.06 -2.37 -14.94
CA GLY A 40 5.07 -1.54 -13.75
C GLY A 40 5.05 -2.34 -12.46
N LEU A 41 5.24 -1.62 -11.38
CA LEU A 41 5.28 -2.15 -10.02
C LEU A 41 4.30 -1.34 -9.17
N TYR A 42 3.61 -2.01 -8.25
CA TYR A 42 2.65 -1.37 -7.36
C TYR A 42 2.95 -1.66 -5.89
N ALA A 43 2.70 -0.65 -5.05
CA ALA A 43 2.75 -0.82 -3.60
C ALA A 43 1.44 -1.44 -3.08
N TRP A 44 1.48 -2.12 -1.93
CA TRP A 44 0.32 -2.61 -1.18
C TRP A 44 0.53 -2.50 0.32
N VAL A 45 -0.52 -2.25 1.09
CA VAL A 45 -0.51 -2.02 2.53
C VAL A 45 0.35 -3.04 3.25
N GLN A 46 1.44 -2.55 3.84
CA GLN A 46 2.36 -3.34 4.64
C GLN A 46 3.23 -2.45 5.55
N PRO A 47 3.77 -3.00 6.65
CA PRO A 47 4.58 -2.26 7.60
C PRO A 47 6.05 -2.12 7.19
N GLY A 48 6.47 -2.74 6.09
CA GLY A 48 7.87 -2.84 5.69
C GLY A 48 8.70 -3.74 6.59
N THR A 49 10.02 -3.58 6.54
CA THR A 49 10.96 -4.47 7.24
C THR A 49 10.91 -4.35 8.77
N LYS A 50 10.39 -3.25 9.31
CA LYS A 50 10.08 -3.09 10.74
C LYS A 50 8.95 -4.00 11.23
N GLY A 51 8.11 -4.51 10.32
CA GLY A 51 7.02 -5.42 10.65
C GLY A 51 5.86 -4.76 11.40
N TRP A 52 4.82 -5.56 11.63
CA TRP A 52 3.61 -5.13 12.33
C TRP A 52 3.92 -4.88 13.80
N THR A 53 3.50 -3.74 14.34
CA THR A 53 3.67 -3.43 15.76
C THR A 53 2.41 -3.82 16.53
N PRO A 54 2.51 -4.33 17.77
CA PRO A 54 1.34 -4.70 18.56
C PRO A 54 0.37 -3.54 18.82
N ASP A 55 0.89 -2.32 18.86
CA ASP A 55 0.12 -1.09 19.04
C ASP A 55 -0.40 -0.50 17.72
N GLY A 56 -0.06 -1.07 16.56
CA GLY A 56 -0.41 -0.55 15.24
C GLY A 56 0.20 0.82 14.88
N SER A 57 1.20 1.29 15.61
CA SER A 57 1.90 2.56 15.33
C SER A 57 2.66 2.57 14.00
N ASN A 58 3.12 1.41 13.51
CA ASN A 58 3.79 1.34 12.22
C ASN A 58 2.78 1.43 11.06
N TRP A 59 2.83 2.54 10.34
CA TRP A 59 1.94 2.81 9.21
C TRP A 59 2.51 2.53 7.82
N GLY A 60 3.71 1.98 7.76
CA GLY A 60 4.37 1.67 6.49
C GLY A 60 5.13 2.84 5.86
N GLU A 61 5.50 3.88 6.63
CA GLU A 61 6.33 4.99 6.13
C GLU A 61 7.58 4.47 5.43
N GLN A 62 8.33 3.63 6.15
CA GLN A 62 9.58 3.09 5.66
C GLN A 62 9.35 2.29 4.37
N TYR A 63 8.29 1.50 4.33
CA TYR A 63 7.97 0.71 3.14
C TYR A 63 7.70 1.59 1.93
N LEU A 64 6.82 2.58 2.05
CA LEU A 64 6.51 3.48 0.94
C LEU A 64 7.72 4.33 0.53
N ASP A 65 8.51 4.82 1.49
CA ASP A 65 9.78 5.50 1.23
C ASP A 65 10.73 4.63 0.39
N GLU A 66 10.92 3.37 0.78
CA GLU A 66 11.77 2.42 0.06
C GLU A 66 11.21 2.07 -1.32
N PHE A 67 9.90 1.86 -1.43
CA PHE A 67 9.22 1.61 -2.70
C PHE A 67 9.46 2.77 -3.68
N TYR A 68 9.17 4.01 -3.27
CA TYR A 68 9.34 5.18 -4.13
C TYR A 68 10.81 5.44 -4.49
N LYS A 69 11.74 5.24 -3.56
CA LYS A 69 13.19 5.28 -3.85
C LYS A 69 13.61 4.22 -4.86
N ASN A 70 13.12 2.99 -4.72
CA ASN A 70 13.44 1.91 -5.65
C ASN A 70 12.89 2.21 -7.05
N MET A 71 11.65 2.71 -7.16
CA MET A 71 11.09 3.12 -8.45
C MET A 71 11.93 4.22 -9.12
N ARG A 72 12.34 5.25 -8.37
CA ARG A 72 13.15 6.35 -8.91
C ARG A 72 14.57 5.94 -9.30
N ASN A 73 15.21 5.09 -8.50
CA ASN A 73 16.65 4.86 -8.61
C ASN A 73 17.02 3.57 -9.36
N LYS A 74 16.17 2.54 -9.29
CA LYS A 74 16.44 1.21 -9.86
C LYS A 74 15.54 0.89 -11.05
N HIS A 75 14.30 1.36 -11.01
CA HIS A 75 13.28 1.03 -12.03
C HIS A 75 12.71 2.29 -12.71
N PRO A 76 13.54 3.25 -13.17
CA PRO A 76 13.05 4.49 -13.77
C PRO A 76 12.32 4.27 -15.11
N ASP A 77 12.48 3.10 -15.73
CA ASP A 77 11.82 2.65 -16.95
C ASP A 77 10.45 1.97 -16.72
N LYS A 78 10.08 1.73 -15.45
CA LYS A 78 8.85 1.04 -15.07
C LYS A 78 7.78 2.02 -14.60
N ILE A 79 6.51 1.69 -14.84
CA ILE A 79 5.38 2.46 -14.32
C ILE A 79 5.28 2.24 -12.80
N ALA A 80 5.42 3.32 -12.04
CA ALA A 80 5.18 3.31 -10.60
C ALA A 80 3.69 3.51 -10.30
N VAL A 81 3.09 2.59 -9.56
CA VAL A 81 1.76 2.76 -8.97
C VAL A 81 1.94 2.90 -7.46
N GLY A 82 1.79 4.12 -6.96
CA GLY A 82 1.82 4.38 -5.53
C GLY A 82 0.58 3.83 -4.82
N ALA A 83 0.58 3.91 -3.51
CA ALA A 83 -0.50 3.38 -2.69
C ALA A 83 -0.87 4.33 -1.56
N ALA A 84 -2.15 4.29 -1.17
CA ALA A 84 -2.70 4.98 -0.01
C ALA A 84 -3.68 4.05 0.71
N TRP A 85 -3.60 4.00 2.04
CA TRP A 85 -4.48 3.18 2.86
C TRP A 85 -4.85 3.94 4.15
N PRO A 86 -6.08 3.76 4.66
CA PRO A 86 -6.50 4.45 5.87
C PRO A 86 -5.99 3.81 7.15
N GLY A 87 -5.46 2.59 7.07
CA GLY A 87 -5.11 1.74 8.20
C GLY A 87 -5.16 0.28 7.76
N PHE A 88 -5.06 -0.64 8.73
CA PHE A 88 -5.19 -2.07 8.51
C PHE A 88 -5.56 -2.73 9.83
N ASP A 89 -6.54 -3.61 9.85
CA ASP A 89 -6.91 -4.40 11.02
C ASP A 89 -7.60 -5.69 10.56
N ASP A 90 -6.89 -6.82 10.62
CA ASP A 90 -7.44 -8.13 10.30
C ASP A 90 -7.85 -8.95 11.54
N SER A 91 -7.91 -8.34 12.73
CA SER A 91 -8.25 -9.06 13.97
C SER A 91 -9.69 -9.61 13.98
N GLY A 92 -10.59 -8.99 13.20
CA GLY A 92 -11.95 -9.48 13.00
C GLY A 92 -12.06 -10.63 12.00
N ALA A 93 -11.04 -10.86 11.18
CA ALA A 93 -11.04 -11.91 10.17
C ALA A 93 -10.66 -13.26 10.78
N LYS A 94 -11.46 -14.30 10.53
CA LYS A 94 -11.17 -15.68 11.03
C LYS A 94 -9.85 -16.26 10.53
N TRP A 95 -9.37 -15.72 9.40
CA TRP A 95 -8.13 -16.12 8.74
C TRP A 95 -6.99 -15.10 8.98
N GLY A 96 -7.26 -14.02 9.72
CA GLY A 96 -6.33 -12.96 10.02
C GLY A 96 -5.16 -13.41 10.88
N LEU A 97 -4.10 -12.62 10.86
CA LEU A 97 -2.90 -12.84 11.66
C LEU A 97 -2.79 -11.87 12.84
N ASN A 98 -3.88 -11.16 13.15
CA ASN A 98 -3.95 -10.12 14.18
C ASN A 98 -2.92 -9.00 13.92
N ARG A 99 -2.88 -8.54 12.67
CA ARG A 99 -2.07 -7.44 12.15
C ARG A 99 -2.85 -6.14 12.27
N HIS A 100 -2.13 -5.11 12.72
CA HIS A 100 -2.72 -3.82 13.09
C HIS A 100 -1.90 -2.67 12.54
N MET A 101 -2.61 -1.66 12.03
CA MET A 101 -2.11 -0.35 11.66
C MET A 101 -3.21 0.66 12.00
N GLN A 102 -2.91 1.54 12.96
CA GLN A 102 -3.86 2.55 13.41
C GLN A 102 -4.19 3.52 12.28
N ALA A 103 -5.46 3.91 12.19
CA ALA A 103 -5.87 4.95 11.27
C ALA A 103 -5.41 6.35 11.66
N ARG A 104 -4.94 6.53 12.90
CA ARG A 104 -4.50 7.81 13.49
C ARG A 104 -5.43 8.96 13.16
N CYS A 105 -6.74 8.75 13.34
CA CYS A 105 -7.72 9.78 13.06
C CYS A 105 -7.72 10.30 11.61
N GLY A 106 -7.37 9.44 10.65
CA GLY A 106 -7.22 9.77 9.24
C GLY A 106 -5.81 10.19 8.85
N GLN A 107 -4.93 10.47 9.81
CA GLN A 107 -3.55 10.86 9.52
C GLN A 107 -2.80 9.77 8.75
N THR A 108 -3.10 8.48 8.98
CA THR A 108 -2.49 7.40 8.19
C THR A 108 -2.87 7.49 6.72
N PHE A 109 -4.13 7.82 6.42
CA PHE A 109 -4.56 8.00 5.04
C PHE A 109 -3.90 9.22 4.40
N GLU A 110 -3.91 10.35 5.10
CA GLU A 110 -3.27 11.59 4.64
C GLU A 110 -1.76 11.39 4.39
N ASP A 111 -1.05 10.77 5.33
CA ASP A 111 0.39 10.53 5.22
C ASP A 111 0.70 9.64 4.00
N THR A 112 -0.02 8.53 3.83
CA THR A 112 0.22 7.60 2.72
C THR A 112 -0.16 8.21 1.37
N LEU A 113 -1.28 8.94 1.30
CA LEU A 113 -1.75 9.63 0.10
C LEU A 113 -0.80 10.72 -0.38
N HIS A 114 -0.04 11.35 0.52
CA HIS A 114 0.86 12.45 0.17
C HIS A 114 2.34 12.08 0.13
N LEU A 115 2.76 10.92 0.64
CA LEU A 115 4.17 10.58 0.80
C LEU A 115 4.95 10.58 -0.52
N TYR A 116 4.32 10.22 -1.64
CA TYR A 116 4.97 10.20 -2.95
C TYR A 116 5.53 11.57 -3.39
N ASN A 117 4.97 12.68 -2.88
CA ASN A 117 5.42 14.04 -3.22
C ASN A 117 6.87 14.32 -2.80
N ARG A 118 7.45 13.48 -1.92
CA ARG A 118 8.88 13.56 -1.58
C ARG A 118 9.79 13.07 -2.72
N TYR A 119 9.27 12.29 -3.66
CA TYR A 119 10.05 11.62 -4.72
C TYR A 119 9.58 11.92 -6.14
N PHE A 120 8.36 12.43 -6.31
CA PHE A 120 7.78 12.76 -7.61
C PHE A 120 7.31 14.21 -7.59
N ASP A 121 7.58 14.93 -8.67
CA ASP A 121 7.29 16.34 -8.81
C ASP A 121 6.53 16.61 -10.12
N ALA A 122 6.22 17.87 -10.41
CA ALA A 122 5.47 18.22 -11.62
C ALA A 122 6.23 17.88 -12.93
N ALA A 123 7.56 17.79 -12.91
CA ALA A 123 8.36 17.41 -14.07
C ALA A 123 8.44 15.88 -14.23
N HIS A 124 8.35 15.14 -13.13
CA HIS A 124 8.35 13.67 -13.08
C HIS A 124 7.22 13.19 -12.16
N PRO A 125 5.95 13.32 -12.58
CA PRO A 125 4.82 12.99 -11.73
C PRO A 125 4.71 11.48 -11.52
N LEU A 126 4.21 11.08 -10.35
CA LEU A 126 3.76 9.71 -10.15
C LEU A 126 2.47 9.52 -10.99
N PRO A 127 2.42 8.55 -11.92
CA PRO A 127 1.31 8.47 -12.87
C PRO A 127 0.02 7.96 -12.23
N PHE A 128 0.11 7.11 -11.20
CA PHE A 128 -1.04 6.50 -10.54
C PHE A 128 -0.83 6.36 -9.03
N VAL A 129 -1.91 6.54 -8.27
CA VAL A 129 -2.02 6.15 -6.86
C VAL A 129 -3.21 5.21 -6.73
N MET A 130 -3.01 4.05 -6.12
CA MET A 130 -4.06 3.10 -5.78
C MET A 130 -4.53 3.34 -4.34
N ILE A 131 -5.85 3.43 -4.15
CA ILE A 131 -6.43 3.51 -2.81
C ILE A 131 -6.84 2.12 -2.38
N GLU A 132 -6.30 1.69 -1.25
CA GLU A 132 -6.45 0.36 -0.69
C GLU A 132 -7.28 0.48 0.59
N THR A 133 -8.58 0.14 0.56
CA THR A 133 -9.39 -0.32 -0.58
C THR A 133 -10.76 0.36 -0.54
N TRP A 134 -11.60 0.17 -1.56
CA TRP A 134 -12.96 0.71 -1.50
C TRP A 134 -13.75 0.15 -0.30
N ASN A 135 -13.80 -1.18 -0.13
CA ASN A 135 -14.72 -1.81 0.81
C ASN A 135 -14.20 -3.12 1.45
N ASP A 136 -12.89 -3.32 1.57
CA ASP A 136 -12.35 -4.44 2.34
C ASP A 136 -12.43 -4.15 3.84
N TYR A 137 -13.57 -4.54 4.41
CA TYR A 137 -13.84 -4.47 5.84
C TYR A 137 -13.17 -5.59 6.63
N GLU A 138 -12.78 -6.70 5.98
CA GLU A 138 -12.14 -7.83 6.67
C GLU A 138 -10.69 -7.50 7.04
N GLU A 139 -10.00 -6.70 6.20
CA GLU A 139 -8.64 -6.20 6.47
C GLU A 139 -8.61 -4.77 7.05
N GLY A 140 -9.78 -4.15 7.28
CA GLY A 140 -9.86 -2.81 7.88
C GLY A 140 -9.31 -1.69 6.99
N THR A 141 -9.26 -1.90 5.66
CA THR A 141 -8.73 -0.93 4.68
C THR A 141 -9.84 -0.15 3.96
N ALA A 142 -11.12 -0.51 4.17
CA ALA A 142 -12.27 0.10 3.49
C ALA A 142 -12.36 1.64 3.64
N ILE A 143 -12.42 2.35 2.50
CA ILE A 143 -12.66 3.80 2.43
C ILE A 143 -14.13 4.19 2.27
N GLU A 144 -15.03 3.27 1.90
CA GLU A 144 -16.45 3.50 1.55
C GLU A 144 -17.19 4.37 2.59
N ARG A 145 -16.84 4.22 3.87
CA ARG A 145 -17.54 4.87 5.00
C ARG A 145 -16.60 5.56 5.97
N LEU A 146 -15.39 5.92 5.54
CA LEU A 146 -14.46 6.63 6.40
C LEU A 146 -15.05 7.95 6.87
N ASN A 147 -15.02 8.13 8.19
CA ASN A 147 -15.45 9.37 8.82
C ASN A 147 -14.47 9.71 9.94
N PHE A 148 -13.64 10.72 9.68
CA PHE A 148 -12.61 11.20 10.61
C PHE A 148 -13.12 12.29 11.58
N ALA A 149 -14.40 12.69 11.47
CA ALA A 149 -14.96 13.82 12.25
C ALA A 149 -15.04 13.56 13.77
N LYS A 150 -14.92 12.31 14.23
CA LYS A 150 -15.08 11.94 15.65
C LYS A 150 -13.80 12.02 16.49
N CYS A 151 -12.69 12.44 15.89
CA CYS A 151 -11.38 12.36 16.54
C CYS A 151 -11.07 13.40 17.63
N GLY A 152 -11.97 14.36 17.86
CA GLY A 152 -11.83 15.38 18.91
C GLY A 152 -12.67 15.16 20.18
N GLN A 153 -13.41 14.06 20.31
CA GLN A 153 -14.39 13.89 21.41
C GLN A 153 -13.82 13.19 22.67
N ASN A 154 -12.56 12.76 22.66
CA ASN A 154 -11.91 12.08 23.79
C ASN A 154 -10.68 12.84 24.32
N THR A 155 -10.77 14.16 24.48
CA THR A 155 -9.87 14.84 25.42
C THR A 155 -10.57 14.86 26.78
N PRO A 156 -10.05 14.18 27.82
CA PRO A 156 -10.58 14.38 29.17
C PRO A 156 -10.45 15.87 29.49
N SER A 157 -11.56 16.53 29.81
CA SER A 157 -11.49 17.88 30.38
C SER A 157 -10.51 17.83 31.55
N ALA A 158 -9.46 18.64 31.48
CA ALA A 158 -8.64 18.94 32.64
C ALA A 158 -9.59 19.47 33.71
N ALA A 159 -9.85 18.64 34.72
CA ALA A 159 -10.57 19.06 35.90
C ALA A 159 -9.77 20.21 36.50
N GLY A 160 -10.41 21.39 36.55
CA GLY A 160 -9.86 22.56 37.21
C GLY A 160 -9.51 22.21 38.65
N GLY A 161 -8.29 22.56 39.05
CA GLY A 161 -7.90 22.59 40.45
C GLY A 161 -8.56 23.79 41.10
N ASP A 162 -9.29 23.53 42.18
CA ASP A 162 -9.64 24.50 43.22
C ASP A 162 -8.39 24.90 44.03
#